data_AF-A0A6A4H6X4-F1
#
_entry.id   AF-A0A6A4H6X4-F1
#
_cell.length_a   1.000
_cell.length_b   1.000
_cell.length_c   1.000
_cell.angle_alpha   90.00
_cell.angle_beta   90.00
_cell.angle_gamma   90.00
#
_symmetry.space_group_name_H-M   'P 1'
#
loop_
_entity.id
_entity.type
_entity.pdbx_description
1 polymer ?
#
loop_
_entity_poly.entity_id
_entity_poly.type
_entity_poly.pdbx_seq_one_letter_code
_entity_poly.pdbx_strand_id
1 'polypeptide(L)' 'LAPESTVNQDVLSPEIDNFIAKILAEWNSPGGVGVAVVQKNEDGSWNVETKGYGVAKADGSNVTADTLFAIGS' A
#
# COMPACT_ATOMS: atom_id res chain seq x y z
N LEU A 1 -0.53 36.71 -0.90
CA LEU A 1 -1.48 35.92 -0.10
C LEU A 1 -1.90 34.70 -0.89
N ALA A 2 -1.28 33.56 -0.59
CA ALA A 2 -1.86 32.22 -0.48
C ALA A 2 -0.84 31.41 0.34
N PRO A 3 -1.22 30.65 1.38
CA PRO A 3 -0.29 29.75 2.02
C PRO A 3 0.09 28.66 1.01
N GLU A 4 1.38 28.34 0.90
CA GLU A 4 1.83 27.17 0.15
C GLU A 4 1.11 25.96 0.75
N SER A 5 0.19 25.39 0.00
CA SER A 5 -0.46 24.14 0.35
C SER A 5 0.63 23.09 0.48
N THR A 6 0.92 22.67 1.71
CA THR A 6 1.71 21.47 1.99
C THR A 6 1.03 20.32 1.25
N VAL A 7 1.63 19.93 0.11
CA VAL A 7 1.16 18.78 -0.64
C VAL A 7 1.42 17.58 0.24
N ASN A 8 0.38 17.07 0.87
CA ASN A 8 0.38 15.76 1.50
C ASN A 8 0.67 14.76 0.37
N GLN A 9 1.93 14.37 0.19
CA GLN A 9 2.29 13.40 -0.82
C GLN A 9 2.01 12.01 -0.24
N ASP A 10 0.93 11.40 -0.72
CA ASP A 10 0.63 9.99 -0.45
C ASP A 10 1.88 9.15 -0.75
N VAL A 11 2.28 8.35 0.23
CA VAL A 11 3.43 7.45 0.12
C VAL A 11 3.10 6.32 -0.84
N LEU A 12 1.87 5.79 -0.81
CA LEU A 12 1.39 4.77 -1.74
C LEU A 12 0.99 5.40 -3.08
N SER A 13 1.97 6.03 -3.71
CA SER A 13 1.85 6.68 -5.00
C SER A 13 1.76 5.66 -6.15
N PRO A 14 1.35 6.09 -7.37
CA PRO A 14 1.37 5.24 -8.55
C PRO A 14 2.77 4.64 -8.87
N GLU A 15 3.86 5.29 -8.46
CA GLU A 15 5.21 4.75 -8.63
C GLU A 15 5.44 3.55 -7.71
N ILE A 16 5.05 3.65 -6.44
CA ILE A 16 5.11 2.55 -5.48
C ILE A 16 4.18 1.40 -5.90
N ASP A 17 2.99 1.72 -6.41
CA ASP A 17 2.08 0.71 -6.95
C ASP A 17 2.73 -0.11 -8.07
N ASN A 18 3.38 0.57 -9.01
CA ASN A 18 4.06 -0.06 -10.13
C ASN A 18 5.26 -0.87 -9.67
N PHE A 19 6.00 -0.39 -8.66
CA PHE A 19 7.09 -1.13 -8.06
C PHE A 19 6.60 -2.45 -7.43
N ILE A 20 5.57 -2.41 -6.59
CA ILE A 20 5.00 -3.61 -5.96
C ILE A 20 4.48 -4.59 -7.01
N ALA A 21 3.77 -4.09 -8.04
CA ALA A 21 3.28 -4.92 -9.13
C ALA A 21 4.40 -5.65 -9.88
N LYS A 22 5.54 -4.98 -10.11
CA LYS A 22 6.72 -5.60 -10.73
C LYS A 22 7.30 -6.70 -9.86
N ILE A 23 7.47 -6.46 -8.55
CA ILE A 23 8.01 -7.47 -7.62
C ILE A 23 7.10 -8.72 -7.58
N LEU A 24 5.78 -8.53 -7.48
CA LEU A 24 4.82 -9.64 -7.50
C LEU A 24 4.93 -10.46 -8.80
N ALA A 25 5.08 -9.80 -9.94
CA ALA A 25 5.25 -10.44 -11.23
C ALA A 25 6.61 -11.17 -11.35
N GLU A 26 7.70 -10.54 -10.93
CA GLU A 26 9.05 -11.11 -10.97
C GLU A 26 9.16 -12.39 -10.13
N TRP A 27 8.48 -12.44 -9.00
CA TRP A 27 8.47 -13.60 -8.12
C TRP A 27 7.46 -14.66 -8.53
N ASN A 28 6.68 -14.40 -9.60
CA ASN A 28 5.53 -15.22 -10.01
C ASN A 28 4.64 -15.56 -8.80
N SER A 29 4.41 -14.58 -7.92
CA SER A 29 3.72 -14.80 -6.66
C SER A 29 2.25 -15.13 -6.93
N PRO A 30 1.75 -16.30 -6.50
CA PRO A 30 0.34 -16.65 -6.66
C PRO A 30 -0.57 -15.87 -5.70
N GLY A 31 0.02 -15.19 -4.71
CA GLY A 31 -0.68 -14.41 -3.70
C GLY A 31 -0.56 -12.90 -3.91
N GLY A 32 -0.76 -12.17 -2.84
CA GLY A 32 -0.70 -10.72 -2.83
C GLY A 32 -0.08 -10.18 -1.55
N VAL A 33 0.02 -8.87 -1.46
CA VAL A 33 0.60 -8.16 -0.31
C VAL A 33 -0.33 -7.04 0.14
N GLY A 34 -0.52 -6.94 1.46
CA GLY A 34 -1.15 -5.77 2.09
C GLY A 34 -0.05 -4.83 2.59
N VAL A 35 -0.16 -3.54 2.26
CA VAL A 35 0.76 -2.50 2.71
C VAL A 35 -0.02 -1.46 3.50
N ALA A 36 0.50 -1.11 4.67
CA ALA A 36 -0.02 -0.02 5.50
C ALA A 36 1.11 0.96 5.80
N VAL A 37 0.84 2.25 5.64
CA VAL A 37 1.77 3.34 5.96
C VAL A 37 1.15 4.21 7.04
N VAL A 38 1.93 4.49 8.08
CA VAL A 38 1.57 5.44 9.13
C VAL A 38 2.72 6.41 9.27
N GLN A 39 2.52 7.65 8.84
CA GLN A 39 3.55 8.70 8.82
C GLN A 39 3.04 9.94 9.56
N LYS A 40 3.91 10.53 10.38
CA LYS A 40 3.63 11.83 10.98
C LYS A 40 4.10 12.94 10.04
N ASN A 41 3.21 13.84 9.69
CA ASN A 41 3.50 15.01 8.87
C ASN A 41 4.21 16.10 9.69
N GLU A 42 4.83 17.04 8.98
CA GLU A 42 5.54 18.18 9.60
C GLU A 42 4.60 19.10 10.41
N ASP A 43 3.35 19.22 9.98
CA ASP A 43 2.30 19.97 10.69
C ASP A 43 1.75 19.22 11.93
N GLY A 44 2.27 18.03 12.21
CA GLY A 44 1.87 17.18 13.33
C GLY A 44 0.64 16.31 13.07
N SER A 45 0.02 16.40 11.89
CA SER A 45 -1.03 15.48 11.45
C SER A 45 -0.48 14.08 11.15
N TRP A 46 -1.38 13.10 11.05
CA TRP A 46 -1.02 11.73 10.67
C TRP A 46 -1.54 11.43 9.27
N ASN A 47 -0.66 10.96 8.43
CA ASN A 47 -1.00 10.30 7.17
C ASN A 47 -1.10 8.79 7.42
N VAL A 48 -2.26 8.21 7.10
CA VAL A 48 -2.54 6.79 7.27
C VAL A 48 -3.10 6.25 5.96
N GLU A 49 -2.37 5.33 5.35
CA GLU A 49 -2.71 4.74 4.07
C GLU A 49 -2.72 3.22 4.18
N THR A 50 -3.65 2.58 3.48
CA THR A 50 -3.70 1.12 3.35
C THR A 50 -4.02 0.74 1.92
N LYS A 51 -3.33 -0.27 1.40
CA LYS A 51 -3.59 -0.79 0.06
C LYS A 51 -3.25 -2.26 -0.06
N GLY A 52 -4.10 -2.98 -0.79
CA GLY A 52 -3.87 -4.37 -1.15
C GLY A 52 -3.44 -4.50 -2.60
N TYR A 53 -2.51 -5.41 -2.86
CA TYR A 53 -1.99 -5.72 -4.19
C TYR A 53 -2.06 -7.22 -4.45
N GLY A 54 -2.42 -7.62 -5.66
CA GLY A 54 -2.51 -9.03 -6.05
C GLY A 54 -3.72 -9.76 -5.46
N VAL A 55 -3.63 -11.09 -5.45
CA VAL A 55 -4.75 -12.00 -5.14
C VAL A 55 -4.61 -12.54 -3.72
N ALA A 56 -5.68 -12.49 -2.93
CA ALA A 56 -5.72 -12.97 -1.55
C ALA A 56 -6.00 -14.47 -1.44
N LYS A 57 -6.80 -15.03 -2.35
CA LYS A 57 -7.32 -16.41 -2.27
C LYS A 57 -7.36 -17.08 -3.63
N ALA A 58 -7.43 -18.41 -3.64
CA ALA A 58 -7.56 -19.20 -4.86
C ALA A 58 -8.86 -18.93 -5.67
N ASP A 59 -9.85 -18.27 -5.05
CA ASP A 59 -11.08 -17.82 -5.74
C ASP A 59 -10.88 -16.56 -6.59
N GLY A 60 -9.67 -15.98 -6.61
CA GLY A 60 -9.34 -14.78 -7.38
C GLY A 60 -9.71 -13.47 -6.68
N SER A 61 -10.21 -13.50 -5.45
CA SER A 61 -10.47 -12.27 -4.70
C SER A 61 -9.18 -11.50 -4.39
N ASN A 62 -9.23 -10.18 -4.54
CA ASN A 62 -8.07 -9.32 -4.36
C ASN A 62 -7.72 -9.12 -2.87
N VAL A 63 -6.46 -8.76 -2.61
CA VAL A 63 -6.05 -8.28 -1.29
C VAL A 63 -6.73 -6.95 -0.97
N THR A 64 -7.17 -6.82 0.27
CA THR A 64 -7.79 -5.61 0.84
C THR A 64 -7.18 -5.34 2.23
N ALA A 65 -7.54 -4.21 2.84
CA ALA A 65 -7.11 -3.89 4.21
C ALA A 65 -7.61 -4.92 5.25
N ASP A 66 -8.70 -5.65 4.95
CA ASP A 66 -9.29 -6.66 5.84
C ASP A 66 -8.78 -8.09 5.55
N THR A 67 -7.88 -8.25 4.58
CA THR A 67 -7.32 -9.57 4.25
C THR A 67 -6.42 -10.05 5.39
N LEU A 68 -6.71 -11.23 5.93
CA LEU A 68 -5.91 -11.86 6.96
C LEU A 68 -4.69 -12.58 6.36
N PHE A 69 -3.50 -12.27 6.88
CA PHE A 69 -2.25 -12.92 6.51
C PHE A 69 -1.67 -13.69 7.70
N ALA A 70 -1.17 -14.89 7.45
CA ALA A 70 -0.32 -15.58 8.41
C ALA A 70 1.10 -14.99 8.34
N ILE A 71 1.51 -14.25 9.37
CA ILE A 71 2.79 -13.52 9.34
C ILE A 71 4.01 -14.37 9.69
N GLY A 72 3.83 -15.55 10.29
CA GLY A 72 4.93 -16.43 10.68
C GLY A 72 5.99 -15.74 11.55
N SER A 73 7.18 -16.35 11.68
CA SER A 73 8.38 -15.74 12.27
C SER A 73 9.63 -16.33 11.65
#